data_AF-A0A9P0ZZH8-F1
#
_entry.id   AF-A0A9P0ZZH8-F1
#
_cell.length_a   1.000
_cell.length_b   1.000
_cell.length_c   1.000
_cell.angle_alpha   90.00
_cell.angle_beta   90.00
_cell.angle_gamma   90.00
#
_symmetry.space_group_name_H-M   'P 1'
#
loop_
_entity.id
_entity.type
_entity.pdbx_description
1 polymer ?
#
loop_
_entity_poly.entity_id
_entity_poly.type
_entity_poly.pdbx_seq_one_letter_code
_entity_poly.pdbx_strand_id
1 'polypeptide(L)'
;MGREWELSFRLGMRPWIAVAYSAPVAAATAVFLIYPIGQGSFSDGMPLGISGTFNFMIVFQAEHNILMHTISYVRRSWCIWRFPIQCYAWFLGNF
;
A
#
# COMPACT_ATOMS: atom_id res chain seq x y z
N MET A 1 9.94 -1.86 -8.33
CA MET A 1 10.47 -3.23 -8.20
C MET A 1 11.77 -3.46 -8.96
N GLY A 2 11.77 -3.86 -10.24
CA GLY A 2 13.00 -4.21 -10.96
C GLY A 2 14.01 -3.07 -11.08
N ARG A 3 13.54 -1.86 -11.36
CA ARG A 3 14.38 -0.66 -11.50
C ARG A 3 15.01 -0.19 -10.19
N GLU A 4 14.31 -0.34 -9.07
CA GLU A 4 14.81 0.04 -7.73
C GLU A 4 15.84 -0.95 -7.22
N TRP A 5 15.63 -2.23 -7.54
CA TRP A 5 16.61 -3.28 -7.28
C TRP A 5 17.88 -3.03 -8.09
N GLU A 6 17.78 -2.84 -9.40
CA GLU A 6 18.93 -2.59 -10.28
C GLU A 6 19.73 -1.34 -9.86
N LEU A 7 19.04 -0.27 -9.46
CA LEU A 7 19.70 0.94 -8.94
C LEU A 7 20.42 0.68 -7.60
N SER A 8 19.83 -0.11 -6.71
CA SER A 8 20.49 -0.49 -5.44
C SER A 8 21.74 -1.33 -5.70
N PHE A 9 21.67 -2.26 -6.66
CA PHE A 9 22.81 -3.09 -7.05
C PHE A 9 23.95 -2.29 -7.70
N ARG A 10 23.62 -1.35 -8.59
CA ARG A 10 24.61 -0.48 -9.25
C ARG A 10 25.32 0.47 -8.26
N LEU A 11 24.64 0.86 -7.19
CA LEU A 11 25.19 1.75 -6.14
C LEU A 11 25.82 0.98 -4.96
N GLY A 12 25.85 -0.35 -4.99
CA GLY A 12 26.36 -1.18 -3.87
C GLY A 12 25.53 -1.03 -2.59
N MET A 13 24.31 -0.49 -2.69
CA MET A 13 23.42 -0.26 -1.56
C MET A 13 22.62 -1.51 -1.24
N ARG A 14 22.25 -1.68 0.03
CA ARG A 14 21.43 -2.80 0.47
C ARG A 14 20.04 -2.72 -0.21
N PRO A 15 19.50 -3.81 -0.80
CA PRO A 15 18.33 -3.78 -1.69
C PRO A 15 16.97 -3.61 -0.98
N TRP A 16 16.94 -3.00 0.22
CA TRP A 16 15.73 -2.83 1.03
C TRP A 16 14.71 -1.87 0.40
N ILE A 17 15.12 -1.03 -0.56
CA ILE A 17 14.22 -0.12 -1.29
C ILE A 17 13.19 -0.92 -2.08
N ALA A 18 13.63 -1.94 -2.84
CA ALA A 18 12.73 -2.80 -3.59
C ALA A 18 11.80 -3.59 -2.66
N VAL A 19 12.28 -3.99 -1.48
CA VAL A 19 11.47 -4.68 -0.46
C VAL A 19 10.45 -3.74 0.16
N ALA A 20 10.80 -2.51 0.49
CA ALA A 20 9.86 -1.52 1.02
C ALA A 20 8.77 -1.15 -0.01
N TYR A 21 9.13 -1.07 -1.29
CA TYR A 21 8.19 -0.82 -2.38
C TYR A 21 7.19 -1.98 -2.62
N SER A 22 7.41 -3.15 -2.02
CA SER A 22 6.44 -4.25 -2.07
C SER A 22 5.13 -3.97 -1.33
N ALA A 23 5.18 -3.19 -0.25
CA ALA A 23 3.99 -2.84 0.53
C ALA A 23 2.94 -2.07 -0.29
N PRO A 24 3.27 -0.96 -0.99
CA PRO A 24 2.30 -0.26 -1.82
C PRO A 24 1.89 -1.05 -3.06
N VAL A 25 2.80 -1.84 -3.65
CA VAL A 25 2.46 -2.70 -4.82
C VAL A 25 1.44 -3.76 -4.43
N ALA A 26 1.60 -4.42 -3.28
CA ALA A 26 0.63 -5.40 -2.78
C ALA A 26 -0.72 -4.75 -2.42
N ALA A 27 -0.71 -3.51 -1.91
CA ALA A 27 -1.95 -2.78 -1.65
C ALA A 27 -2.69 -2.43 -2.95
N ALA A 28 -1.98 -1.99 -3.99
CA ALA A 28 -2.56 -1.69 -5.29
C ALA A 28 -3.13 -2.96 -5.96
N THR A 29 -2.41 -4.07 -5.96
CA THR A 29 -2.92 -5.33 -6.53
C THR A 29 -4.14 -5.85 -5.77
N ALA A 30 -4.18 -5.71 -4.44
CA ALA A 30 -5.34 -6.10 -3.66
C ALA A 30 -6.60 -5.30 -4.03
N VAL A 31 -6.47 -3.99 -4.25
CA VAL A 31 -7.62 -3.09 -4.51
C VAL A 31 -8.05 -3.10 -5.98
N PHE A 32 -7.12 -3.20 -6.92
CA PHE A 32 -7.42 -3.13 -8.37
C PHE A 32 -7.62 -4.50 -9.02
N LEU A 33 -7.13 -5.59 -8.42
CA LEU A 33 -7.24 -6.94 -9.00
C LEU A 33 -7.99 -7.90 -8.08
N ILE A 34 -7.53 -8.08 -6.83
CA ILE A 34 -8.10 -9.11 -5.94
C ILE A 34 -9.55 -8.77 -5.54
N TYR A 35 -9.83 -7.51 -5.23
CA TYR A 35 -11.18 -7.06 -4.87
C TYR A 35 -12.21 -7.21 -6.01
N PRO A 36 -11.96 -6.70 -7.24
CA PRO A 36 -12.92 -6.88 -8.34
C PRO A 36 -13.06 -8.34 -8.78
N ILE A 37 -12.00 -9.17 -8.68
CA ILE A 37 -12.10 -10.61 -8.94
C ILE A 37 -12.99 -11.29 -7.88
N GLY A 38 -12.87 -10.90 -6.60
CA GLY A 38 -13.70 -11.42 -5.51
C GLY A 38 -15.16 -10.99 -5.57
N GLN A 39 -15.46 -9.82 -6.15
CA GLN A 39 -16.82 -9.31 -6.36
C GLN A 39 -17.45 -9.72 -7.71
N GLY A 40 -16.64 -10.22 -8.66
CA GLY A 40 -17.10 -10.69 -9.97
C GLY A 40 -17.24 -9.59 -11.04
N SER A 41 -16.82 -8.36 -10.75
CA SER A 41 -16.87 -7.23 -11.68
C SER A 41 -15.71 -6.27 -11.48
N PHE A 42 -15.04 -5.86 -12.57
CA PHE A 42 -14.03 -4.79 -12.56
C PHE A 42 -14.65 -3.40 -12.37
N SER A 43 -15.98 -3.26 -12.50
CA SER A 43 -16.68 -2.00 -12.23
C SER A 43 -16.79 -1.67 -10.74
N ASP A 44 -16.66 -2.68 -9.86
CA ASP A 44 -16.61 -2.50 -8.40
C ASP A 44 -15.17 -2.27 -7.90
N GLY A 45 -14.19 -2.28 -8.81
CA GLY A 45 -12.82 -1.89 -8.52
C GLY A 45 -12.71 -0.39 -8.21
N MET A 46 -11.66 -0.01 -7.47
CA MET A 46 -11.42 1.41 -7.14
C MET A 46 -11.34 2.27 -8.42
N PRO A 47 -12.19 3.30 -8.59
CA PRO A 47 -12.09 4.20 -9.73
C PRO A 47 -10.82 5.06 -9.63
N LEU A 48 -10.14 5.28 -10.75
CA LEU A 48 -8.90 6.07 -10.83
C LEU A 48 -9.20 7.59 -10.77
N GLY A 49 -9.76 8.05 -9.65
CA GLY A 49 -10.04 9.46 -9.39
C GLY A 49 -10.29 9.71 -7.91
N ILE A 50 -9.98 10.93 -7.44
CA ILE A 50 -10.06 11.31 -6.01
C ILE A 50 -11.47 11.03 -5.45
N SER A 51 -12.52 11.46 -6.17
CA SER A 51 -13.92 11.20 -5.79
C SER A 51 -14.28 9.71 -5.83
N GLY A 52 -13.69 8.94 -6.74
CA GLY A 52 -13.86 7.50 -6.84
C GLY A 52 -13.24 6.74 -5.67
N THR A 53 -12.06 7.16 -5.21
CA THR A 53 -11.42 6.62 -3.99
C THR A 53 -12.28 6.87 -2.75
N PHE A 54 -12.92 8.04 -2.63
CA PHE A 54 -13.85 8.34 -1.53
C PHE A 54 -15.11 7.49 -1.59
N ASN A 55 -15.70 7.32 -2.78
CA ASN A 55 -16.88 6.48 -2.97
C ASN A 55 -16.58 5.01 -2.61
N PHE A 56 -15.46 4.48 -3.10
CA PHE A 56 -14.98 3.15 -2.77
C PHE A 56 -14.82 2.97 -1.26
N MET A 57 -14.21 3.93 -0.56
CA MET A 57 -14.01 3.85 0.89
C MET A 57 -15.33 3.79 1.68
N ILE A 58 -16.37 4.49 1.24
CA ILE A 58 -17.68 4.50 1.89
C ILE A 58 -18.41 3.17 1.64
N VAL A 59 -18.40 2.68 0.39
CA VAL A 59 -19.00 1.39 0.03
C VAL A 59 -18.28 0.24 0.76
N PHE A 60 -16.95 0.26 0.83
CA PHE A 60 -16.17 -0.73 1.57
C PHE A 60 -16.46 -0.72 3.08
N GLN A 61 -16.79 0.45 3.63
CA GLN A 61 -17.19 0.55 5.03
C GLN A 61 -18.62 0.02 5.26
N ALA A 62 -19.54 0.23 4.32
CA ALA A 62 -20.90 -0.30 4.40
C ALA A 62 -20.96 -1.82 4.26
N GLU A 63 -20.23 -2.39 3.29
CA GLU A 63 -20.28 -3.82 2.96
C GLU A 63 -19.35 -4.69 3.85
N HIS A 64 -18.22 -4.14 4.30
CA HIS A 64 -17.18 -4.93 4.98
C HIS A 64 -16.75 -4.40 6.36
N ASN A 65 -17.37 -3.31 6.85
CA ASN A 65 -17.08 -2.71 8.16
C ASN A 65 -15.57 -2.63 8.49
N ILE A 66 -14.80 -2.07 7.57
CA ILE A 66 -13.32 -2.00 7.63
C ILE A 66 -12.78 -1.28 8.88
N LEU A 67 -13.58 -0.43 9.54
CA LEU A 67 -13.23 0.19 10.82
C LEU A 67 -13.06 -0.81 11.97
N MET A 68 -13.82 -1.91 11.98
CA MET A 68 -13.79 -2.89 13.07
C MET A 68 -12.87 -4.10 12.78
N HIS A 69 -12.34 -4.19 11.56
CA HIS A 69 -11.49 -5.30 11.15
C HIS A 69 -10.05 -5.15 11.69
N THR A 70 -9.57 -6.17 12.40
CA THR A 70 -8.28 -6.18 13.11
C THR A 70 -7.09 -5.84 12.21
N ILE A 71 -7.08 -6.31 10.95
CA ILE A 71 -5.99 -6.05 10.00
C ILE A 71 -5.90 -4.56 9.62
N SER A 72 -7.04 -3.88 9.52
CA SER A 72 -7.12 -2.47 9.14
C SER A 72 -6.77 -1.53 10.30
N TYR A 73 -7.01 -1.98 11.54
CA TYR A 73 -6.53 -1.29 12.74
C TYR A 73 -5.00 -1.39 12.87
N VAL A 74 -4.44 -2.60 12.70
CA VAL A 74 -2.98 -2.82 12.74
C VAL A 74 -2.27 -2.03 11.65
N ARG A 75 -2.79 -2.02 10.41
CA ARG A 75 -2.21 -1.23 9.32
C ARG A 75 -2.29 0.27 9.54
N ARG A 76 -3.39 0.78 10.11
CA ARG A 76 -3.51 2.22 10.45
C ARG A 76 -2.52 2.63 11.51
N SER A 77 -2.38 1.85 12.58
CA SER A 77 -1.38 2.09 13.62
C SER A 77 0.05 2.07 13.03
N TRP A 78 0.33 1.12 12.13
CA TRP A 78 1.60 1.07 11.39
C TRP A 78 1.83 2.28 10.48
N CYS A 79 0.82 2.73 9.72
CA CYS A 79 0.95 3.87 8.81
C CYS A 79 1.15 5.19 9.57
N ILE A 80 0.48 5.35 10.71
CA ILE A 80 0.56 6.57 11.54
C ILE A 80 1.91 6.66 12.26
N TRP A 81 2.39 5.56 12.82
CA TRP A 81 3.57 5.58 13.69
C TRP A 81 4.86 5.12 13.01
N ARG A 82 4.79 4.07 12.18
CA ARG A 82 5.99 3.39 11.68
C ARG A 82 6.49 3.97 10.35
N PHE A 83 5.60 4.50 9.52
CA PHE A 83 5.96 5.19 8.27
C PHE A 83 6.89 6.40 8.49
N PRO A 84 6.59 7.35 9.41
CA PRO A 84 7.49 8.48 9.65
C PRO A 84 8.84 8.01 10.23
N ILE A 85 8.85 7.06 11.16
CA ILE A 85 10.10 6.54 11.76
C ILE A 85 11.00 5.88 10.71
N GLN A 86 10.42 5.12 9.76
CA GLN A 86 11.19 4.50 8.68
C GLN A 86 11.80 5.56 7.74
N CYS A 87 11.08 6.64 7.43
CA CYS A 87 11.59 7.78 6.66
C CYS A 87 12.73 8.52 7.40
N TYR A 88 12.60 8.75 8.72
CA TYR A 88 13.66 9.37 9.52
C TYR A 88 14.91 8.48 9.63
N ALA A 89 14.74 7.17 9.84
CA ALA A 89 15.86 6.23 9.89
C ALA A 89 16.60 6.13 8.54
N TRP A 90 15.89 6.31 7.43
CA TRP A 90 16.49 6.35 6.10
C TRP A 90 17.30 7.63 5.86
N PHE A 91 16.83 8.77 6.39
CA PHE A 91 17.50 10.07 6.30
C PHE A 91 18.72 10.19 7.22
N LEU A 92 18.72 9.51 8.38
CA LEU A 92 19.81 9.55 9.37
C LEU A 92 20.85 8.42 9.21
N GLY A 93 20.55 7.35 8.48
CA GLY A 93 21.38 6.13 8.42
C GLY A 93 22.08 5.84 7.10
N ASN A 94 22.08 6.77 6.13
CA ASN A 94 22.75 6.62 4.83
C ASN A 94 23.61 7.85 4.47
N PHE A 95 24.48 8.28 5.39
CA PHE A 95 25.73 8.98 5.09
C PHE A 95 26.88 8.28 5.81
#